data_AF-A0A920KR49-F1
#
_entry.id   AF-A0A920KR49-F1
#
_cell.length_a   1.000
_cell.length_b   1.000
_cell.length_c   1.000
_cell.angle_alpha   90.00
_cell.angle_beta   90.00
_cell.angle_gamma   90.00
#
_symmetry.space_group_name_H-M   'P 1'
#
loop_
_entity.id
_entity.type
_entity.pdbx_description
1 polymer ?
#
loop_
_entity_poly.entity_id
_entity_poly.type
_entity_poly.pdbx_seq_one_letter_code
_entity_poly.pdbx_strand_id
1 'polypeptide(L)'
;MPHFGDLDTMVERRVIRVLTVYGPGRYFLEDGPRGTVQEYAAKLQKVVNQAFNTGLLTVQVAVIPVSRDQLFPRWHRATAIL
;
A
#
# COMPACT_ATOMS: atom_id res chain seq x y z
N MET A 1 20.98 1.11 11.69
CA MET A 1 20.80 -0.36 11.78
C MET A 1 19.62 -0.75 10.91
N PRO A 2 19.59 -1.93 10.26
CA PRO A 2 18.41 -2.35 9.51
C PRO A 2 17.23 -2.54 10.47
N HIS A 3 16.06 -2.00 10.13
CA HIS A 3 14.83 -2.26 10.86
C HIS A 3 14.17 -3.52 10.27
N PHE A 4 13.83 -4.47 11.13
CA PHE A 4 13.17 -5.73 10.76
C PHE A 4 11.79 -5.80 11.43
N GLY A 5 10.84 -6.56 10.87
CA GLY A 5 9.53 -6.83 11.48
C GLY A 5 8.38 -5.89 11.06
N ASP A 6 8.64 -4.90 10.20
CA ASP A 6 7.58 -4.03 9.67
C ASP A 6 6.50 -4.82 8.92
N LEU A 7 6.91 -5.79 8.11
CA LEU A 7 5.96 -6.61 7.33
C LEU A 7 5.08 -7.46 8.24
N ASP A 8 5.65 -8.14 9.23
CA ASP A 8 4.90 -8.98 10.18
C ASP A 8 3.87 -8.13 10.94
N THR A 9 4.27 -6.95 11.39
CA THR A 9 3.38 -6.00 12.07
C THR A 9 2.25 -5.50 11.15
N MET A 10 2.54 -5.25 9.87
CA MET A 10 1.51 -4.86 8.90
C MET A 10 0.53 -6.01 8.58
N VAL A 11 1.03 -7.25 8.54
CA VAL A 11 0.20 -8.45 8.37
C VAL A 11 -0.71 -8.66 9.58
N GLU A 12 -0.19 -8.51 10.80
CA GLU A 12 -0.97 -8.57 12.03
C GLU A 12 -2.10 -7.52 12.03
N ARG A 13 -1.78 -6.29 11.61
CA ARG A 13 -2.75 -5.18 11.46
C ARG A 13 -3.67 -5.31 10.25
N ARG A 14 -3.44 -6.30 9.38
CA ARG A 14 -4.20 -6.59 8.15
C ARG A 14 -4.25 -5.45 7.14
N VAL A 15 -3.33 -4.50 7.20
CA VAL A 15 -3.31 -3.34 6.30
C VAL A 15 -1.88 -2.99 5.93
N ILE A 16 -1.63 -2.94 4.62
CA ILE A 16 -0.41 -2.38 4.02
C ILE A 16 -0.84 -1.14 3.23
N ARG A 17 -0.15 -0.02 3.45
CA ARG A 17 -0.45 1.26 2.79
C ARG A 17 0.68 1.58 1.80
N VAL A 18 0.33 1.74 0.52
CA VAL A 18 1.28 2.10 -0.54
C VAL A 18 1.11 3.59 -0.84
N LEU A 19 2.03 4.40 -0.32
CA LEU A 19 2.06 5.84 -0.60
C LEU A 19 2.63 6.09 -2.00
N THR A 20 1.91 6.82 -2.85
CA THR A 20 2.34 7.13 -4.23
C THR A 20 1.91 8.54 -4.64
N VAL A 21 2.37 8.98 -5.81
CA VAL A 21 1.95 10.25 -6.42
C VAL A 21 1.03 10.01 -7.62
N TYR A 22 0.11 10.94 -7.85
CA TYR A 22 -0.67 10.97 -9.09
C TYR A 22 0.23 11.15 -10.32
N GLY A 23 -0.08 10.44 -11.39
CA GLY A 23 0.57 10.63 -12.69
C GLY A 23 0.21 9.54 -13.71
N PRO A 24 0.16 9.88 -15.01
CA PRO A 24 -0.04 8.90 -16.09
C PRO A 24 0.94 7.74 -15.99
N GLY A 25 0.45 6.52 -16.22
CA GLY A 25 1.23 5.28 -16.09
C GLY A 25 1.48 4.83 -14.64
N ARG A 26 1.54 5.72 -13.64
CA ARG A 26 1.76 5.35 -12.23
C ARG A 26 0.46 5.04 -11.49
N TYR A 27 -0.27 6.09 -11.13
CA TYR A 27 -1.56 6.02 -10.45
C TYR A 27 -2.43 7.17 -10.93
N PHE A 28 -3.58 6.84 -11.50
CA PHE A 28 -4.56 7.79 -12.00
C PHE A 28 -5.97 7.22 -11.87
N LEU A 29 -6.97 8.09 -12.02
CA LEU A 29 -8.37 7.72 -11.93
C LEU A 29 -9.00 7.79 -13.32
N GLU A 30 -9.46 6.64 -13.80
CA GLU A 30 -10.19 6.48 -15.06
C GLU A 30 -11.08 5.25 -14.89
N ASP A 31 -12.38 5.49 -14.64
CA ASP A 31 -13.36 4.49 -14.20
C ASP A 31 -12.92 3.68 -12.97
N GLY A 32 -12.11 4.30 -12.11
CA GLY A 32 -11.53 3.72 -10.91
C GLY A 32 -10.00 3.84 -10.85
N PRO A 33 -9.35 3.26 -9.84
CA PRO A 33 -7.90 3.25 -9.72
C PRO A 33 -7.22 2.49 -10.87
N ARG A 34 -6.32 3.16 -11.59
CA ARG A 34 -5.56 2.59 -12.71
C ARG A 34 -4.07 2.90 -12.59
N GLY A 35 -3.29 2.22 -13.43
CA GLY A 35 -1.85 2.40 -13.54
C GLY A 35 -1.04 1.34 -12.80
N THR A 36 0.26 1.36 -13.08
CA THR A 36 1.20 0.33 -12.64
C THR A 36 1.24 0.16 -11.13
N VAL A 37 1.11 1.23 -10.34
CA VAL A 37 1.11 1.14 -8.87
C VAL A 37 -0.11 0.40 -8.36
N GLN A 38 -1.28 0.62 -8.96
CA GLN A 38 -2.50 -0.11 -8.60
C GLN A 38 -2.36 -1.60 -8.93
N GLU A 39 -1.81 -1.94 -10.09
CA GLU A 39 -1.60 -3.34 -10.49
C GLU A 39 -0.62 -4.06 -9.56
N TYR A 40 0.49 -3.40 -9.19
CA TYR A 40 1.45 -3.98 -8.26
C TYR A 40 0.88 -4.08 -6.84
N ALA A 41 0.07 -3.14 -6.39
CA ALA A 41 -0.62 -3.23 -5.10
C ALA A 41 -1.55 -4.46 -5.03
N ALA A 42 -2.32 -4.71 -6.10
CA ALA A 42 -3.16 -5.91 -6.19
C ALA A 42 -2.33 -7.21 -6.20
N LYS A 43 -1.22 -7.23 -6.95
CA LYS A 43 -0.29 -8.38 -6.95
C LYS A 43 0.34 -8.61 -5.58
N LEU A 44 0.77 -7.54 -4.91
CA LEU A 44 1.33 -7.59 -3.56
C LEU A 44 0.30 -8.16 -2.57
N GLN A 45 -0.95 -7.71 -2.63
CA GLN A 45 -2.02 -8.24 -1.79
C GLN A 45 -2.17 -9.74 -1.96
N LYS A 46 -2.19 -10.22 -3.21
CA LYS A 46 -2.28 -11.66 -3.49
C LYS A 46 -1.10 -12.42 -2.88
N VAL A 47 0.14 -11.97 -3.13
CA VAL A 47 1.35 -12.63 -2.66
C VAL A 47 1.43 -12.65 -1.13
N VAL A 48 1.11 -11.53 -0.46
CA VAL A 48 1.13 -11.45 1.01
C VAL A 48 0.11 -12.42 1.62
N ASN A 49 -1.13 -12.39 1.13
CA ASN A 49 -2.17 -13.29 1.66
C ASN A 49 -1.85 -14.77 1.45
N GLN A 50 -1.19 -15.11 0.33
CA GLN A 50 -0.71 -16.46 0.06
C GLN A 50 0.46 -16.84 0.97
N ALA A 51 1.47 -15.98 1.10
CA ALA A 51 2.67 -16.26 1.90
C ALA A 51 2.37 -16.41 3.40
N PHE A 52 1.43 -15.62 3.92
CA PHE A 52 1.07 -15.61 5.35
C PHE A 52 -0.19 -16.44 5.67
N ASN A 53 -0.75 -17.18 4.71
CA ASN A 53 -1.93 -18.03 4.89
C ASN A 53 -3.07 -17.33 5.66
N THR A 54 -3.40 -16.11 5.26
CA THR A 54 -4.25 -15.19 6.03
C THR A 54 -5.70 -15.65 6.20
N GLY A 55 -6.12 -16.67 5.45
CA GLY A 55 -7.47 -17.23 5.49
C GLY A 55 -8.53 -16.23 5.03
N LEU A 56 -9.69 -16.25 5.70
CA LEU A 56 -10.82 -15.37 5.38
C LEU A 56 -10.54 -13.89 5.68
N LEU A 57 -9.75 -13.61 6.72
CA LEU A 57 -9.41 -12.25 7.12
C LEU A 57 -8.16 -11.79 6.35
N THR A 58 -8.35 -11.36 5.11
CA THR A 58 -7.23 -10.98 4.25
C THR A 58 -6.57 -9.66 4.67
N VAL A 59 -5.25 -9.56 4.48
CA VAL A 59 -4.51 -8.30 4.48
C VAL A 59 -4.96 -7.48 3.28
N GLN A 60 -5.32 -6.23 3.52
CA GLN A 60 -5.69 -5.26 2.50
C GLN A 60 -4.48 -4.40 2.11
N VAL A 61 -4.25 -4.22 0.81
CA VAL A 61 -3.22 -3.30 0.30
C VAL A 61 -3.91 -2.06 -0.26
N ALA A 62 -3.85 -0.96 0.48
CA ALA A 62 -4.49 0.30 0.11
C ALA A 62 -3.46 1.24 -0.56
N VAL A 63 -3.78 1.72 -1.76
CA VAL A 63 -2.97 2.77 -2.42
C VAL A 63 -3.44 4.13 -1.92
N ILE A 64 -2.49 4.94 -1.44
CA ILE A 64 -2.73 6.29 -0.93
C ILE A 64 -2.04 7.28 -1.87
N PRO A 65 -2.76 7.86 -2.84
CA PRO A 65 -2.20 8.85 -3.74
C PRO A 65 -2.10 10.21 -3.04
N VAL A 66 -0.97 10.88 -3.19
CA VAL A 66 -0.72 12.23 -2.65
C VAL A 66 -0.12 13.13 -3.73
N SER A 67 -0.13 14.44 -3.51
CA SER A 67 0.62 15.34 -4.37
C SER A 67 2.14 15.17 -4.13
N ARG A 68 2.96 15.51 -5.12
CA ARG A 68 4.41 15.27 -5.09
C ARG A 68 5.09 15.95 -3.89
N ASP A 69 4.69 17.18 -3.59
CA ASP A 69 5.15 17.96 -2.44
C ASP A 69 4.77 17.32 -1.10
N GLN A 70 3.72 16.50 -1.06
CA GLN A 70 3.26 15.81 0.15
C GLN A 70 3.90 14.42 0.35
N LEU A 71 4.64 13.90 -0.63
CA LEU A 71 5.17 12.54 -0.57
C LEU A 71 6.09 12.33 0.64
N PHE A 72 7.14 13.15 0.78
CA PHE A 72 8.06 13.07 1.92
C PHE A 72 7.45 13.56 3.24
N PRO A 73 6.67 14.66 3.27
CA PRO A 73 5.98 15.09 4.48
C PRO A 73 4.91 14.14 5.01
N ARG A 74 4.43 13.17 4.22
CA ARG A 74 3.48 12.15 4.67
C ARG A 74 4.12 10.82 5.02
N TRP A 75 5.34 10.54 4.53
CA TRP A 75 6.04 9.29 4.79
C TRP A 75 6.17 8.96 6.30
N HIS A 76 6.46 9.95 7.13
CA HIS A 76 6.58 9.79 8.59
C HIS A 76 5.23 9.76 9.33
N ARG A 77 4.11 9.98 8.64
CA ARG A 77 2.75 10.04 9.21
C ARG A 77 1.80 8.98 8.65
N ALA A 78 2.31 7.99 7.93
CA ALA A 78 1.49 6.90 7.38
C ALA A 78 0.76 6.05 8.45
N THR A 79 1.05 6.24 9.74
CA THR A 79 0.31 5.69 10.87
C THR A 79 -1.04 6.37 11.11
N ALA A 80 -1.21 7.65 10.72
CA ALA A 80 -2.31 8.51 11.16
C ALA A 80 -3.31 8.86 10.03
N ILE A 81 -3.89 7.83 9.42
CA ILE A 81 -5.17 7.98 8.72
C ILE A 81 -6.14 6.98 9.35
N LEU A 82 -6.64 7.39 10.51
CA LEU A 82 -7.91 7.05 11.16
C LEU A 82 -8.36 8.32 11.87
#